data_AF-A0A8T1X838-F1
#
_entry.id   AF-A0A8T1X838-F1
#
_cell.length_a   1.000
_cell.length_b   1.000
_cell.length_c   1.000
_cell.angle_alpha   90.00
_cell.angle_beta   90.00
_cell.angle_gamma   90.00
#
_symmetry.space_group_name_H-M   'P 1'
#
loop_
_entity.id
_entity.type
_entity.pdbx_description
1 polymer ?
#
loop_
_entity_poly.entity_id
_entity_poly.type
_entity_poly.pdbx_seq_one_letter_code
_entity_poly.pdbx_strand_id
1 'polypeptide(L)'
;MEFRQHHSPICLLGLKSTSLQYDSNVVLELRRSGIPRCKCQVTPITATADTHLPLSVDVVMLARLDTARDFLMLDQWDVKRIVYELKPDTMADVDSFQRFIKYLKHGRDGYARAGVALEMHTQGYKIFILPPGQVARMFGYDGDMMLAILRSR
;
A
#
# COMPACT_ATOMS: atom_id res chain seq x y z
N MET A 1 33.82 -47.36 -35.81
CA MET A 1 33.35 -45.97 -35.91
C MET A 1 32.58 -45.67 -34.62
N GLU A 2 33.15 -45.01 -33.60
CA GLU A 2 33.37 -43.54 -33.49
C GLU A 2 32.04 -42.79 -33.72
N PHE A 3 31.44 -41.98 -32.83
CA PHE A 3 31.85 -41.11 -31.72
C PHE A 3 30.71 -41.08 -30.66
N ARG A 4 31.00 -41.19 -29.35
CA ARG A 4 31.10 -40.11 -28.34
C ARG A 4 29.85 -39.21 -28.20
N GLN A 5 29.19 -39.26 -27.03
CA GLN A 5 29.21 -38.20 -25.98
C GLN A 5 28.04 -37.20 -26.16
N HIS A 6 27.34 -36.63 -25.16
CA HIS A 6 27.63 -36.40 -23.74
C HIS A 6 26.34 -35.82 -23.04
N HIS A 7 26.28 -35.93 -21.71
CA HIS A 7 25.51 -35.12 -20.74
C HIS A 7 24.01 -35.41 -20.45
N SER A 8 23.78 -36.34 -19.52
CA SER A 8 23.35 -36.14 -18.11
C SER A 8 22.50 -34.92 -17.69
N PRO A 9 21.73 -35.09 -16.59
CA PRO A 9 20.44 -34.46 -16.29
C PRO A 9 20.62 -33.10 -15.62
N ILE A 10 19.60 -32.25 -15.57
CA ILE A 10 19.53 -31.20 -14.53
C ILE A 10 18.10 -30.66 -14.38
N CYS A 11 17.64 -30.79 -13.14
CA CYS A 11 16.77 -29.88 -12.42
C CYS A 11 15.30 -29.71 -12.85
N LEU A 12 14.47 -30.61 -12.32
CA LEU A 12 13.32 -30.20 -11.52
C LEU A 12 13.81 -29.24 -10.40
N LEU A 13 13.95 -27.96 -10.72
CA LEU A 13 14.02 -26.92 -9.72
C LEU A 13 12.60 -26.68 -9.24
N GLY A 14 12.27 -27.34 -8.13
CA GLY A 14 11.21 -26.87 -7.26
C GLY A 14 11.46 -25.38 -7.01
N LEU A 15 10.54 -24.55 -7.49
CA LEU A 15 10.42 -23.16 -7.08
C LEU A 15 10.21 -23.18 -5.57
N LYS A 16 11.32 -23.10 -4.83
CA LYS A 16 11.29 -22.62 -3.46
C LYS A 16 10.74 -21.21 -3.56
N SER A 17 9.44 -21.07 -3.33
CA SER A 17 8.82 -19.83 -2.97
C SER A 17 9.47 -19.38 -1.67
N THR A 18 10.62 -18.70 -1.77
CA THR A 18 11.13 -17.84 -0.72
C THR A 18 10.23 -16.60 -0.70
N SER A 19 8.99 -16.80 -0.24
CA SER A 19 8.25 -15.73 0.40
C SER A 19 9.08 -15.34 1.61
N LEU A 20 9.82 -14.24 1.53
CA LEU A 20 10.24 -13.53 2.73
C LEU A 20 8.96 -13.27 3.51
N GLN A 21 8.79 -14.00 4.62
CA GLN A 21 7.67 -13.84 5.53
C GLN A 21 7.71 -12.39 6.01
N TYR A 22 6.77 -11.58 5.53
CA TYR A 22 6.43 -10.34 6.18
C TYR A 22 5.91 -10.72 7.57
N ASP A 23 6.66 -10.40 8.63
CA ASP A 23 6.23 -10.62 10.00
C ASP A 23 4.91 -9.87 10.17
N SER A 24 3.83 -10.64 10.31
CA SER A 24 2.43 -10.20 10.15
C SER A 24 1.93 -9.26 11.25
N ASN A 25 2.84 -8.67 12.03
CA ASN A 25 2.55 -7.86 13.21
C ASN A 25 3.07 -6.42 13.09
N VAL A 26 3.22 -5.88 11.86
CA VAL A 26 3.55 -4.46 11.70
C VAL A 26 2.30 -3.62 11.95
N VAL A 27 2.33 -2.89 13.06
CA VAL A 27 1.29 -1.91 13.42
C VAL A 27 1.74 -0.52 13.02
N LEU A 28 0.96 0.11 12.15
CA LEU A 28 1.09 1.49 11.71
C LEU A 28 0.18 2.40 12.54
N GLU A 29 0.72 3.48 13.10
CA GLU A 29 -0.08 4.59 13.64
C GLU A 29 -0.42 5.59 12.53
N LEU A 30 -1.69 5.68 12.15
CA LEU A 30 -2.19 6.66 11.19
C LEU A 30 -2.72 7.89 11.92
N ARG A 31 -2.27 9.07 11.48
CA ARG A 31 -2.55 10.36 12.10
C ARG A 31 -3.05 11.38 11.09
N ARG A 32 -3.87 12.31 11.59
CA ARG A 32 -4.27 13.53 10.91
C ARG A 32 -4.71 14.55 11.95
N SER A 33 -4.31 15.80 11.80
CA SER A 33 -4.78 16.89 12.66
C SER A 33 -6.32 16.96 12.69
N GLY A 34 -6.91 16.97 13.88
CA GLY A 34 -8.36 16.99 14.09
C GLY A 34 -9.08 15.63 13.94
N ILE A 35 -8.37 14.55 13.64
CA ILE A 35 -8.92 13.19 13.56
C ILE A 35 -8.27 12.31 14.64
N PRO A 36 -9.05 11.49 15.37
CA PRO A 36 -8.50 10.52 16.31
C PRO A 36 -7.47 9.62 15.64
N ARG A 37 -6.40 9.31 16.36
CA ARG A 37 -5.36 8.39 15.86
C ARG A 37 -5.94 7.00 15.68
N CYS A 38 -5.46 6.30 14.67
CA CYS A 38 -5.90 4.96 14.33
C CYS A 38 -4.69 4.04 14.20
N LYS A 39 -4.67 2.93 14.94
CA LYS A 39 -3.66 1.89 14.73
C LYS A 39 -4.15 0.89 13.70
N CYS A 40 -3.29 0.56 12.76
CA CYS A 40 -3.61 -0.33 11.65
C CYS A 40 -2.61 -1.47 11.54
N GLN A 41 -3.10 -2.69 11.38
CA GLN A 41 -2.31 -3.77 10.80
C GLN A 41 -2.06 -3.49 9.33
N VAL A 42 -0.83 -3.72 8.91
CA VAL A 42 -0.39 -3.51 7.53
C VAL A 42 -0.19 -4.86 6.87
N THR A 43 -0.84 -5.10 5.72
CA THR A 43 -0.65 -6.33 4.94
C THR A 43 -0.30 -5.96 3.50
N PRO A 44 0.89 -6.35 2.99
CA PRO A 44 1.22 -6.10 1.59
C PRO A 44 0.27 -6.88 0.66
N ILE A 45 -0.33 -6.17 -0.29
CA ILE A 45 -1.13 -6.78 -1.37
C ILE A 45 -0.23 -7.13 -2.56
N THR A 46 0.79 -6.32 -2.81
CA THR A 46 1.80 -6.59 -3.85
C THR A 46 2.79 -7.67 -3.38
N ALA A 47 3.06 -8.65 -4.25
CA ALA A 47 3.84 -9.86 -3.93
C ALA A 47 5.28 -9.62 -3.45
N THR A 48 5.88 -8.47 -3.77
CA THR A 48 7.23 -8.10 -3.33
C THR A 48 7.25 -6.68 -2.81
N ALA A 49 7.52 -6.53 -1.51
CA ALA A 49 7.79 -5.24 -0.87
C ALA A 49 9.24 -5.25 -0.37
N ASP A 50 10.12 -4.60 -1.12
CA ASP A 50 11.50 -4.27 -0.72
C ASP A 50 11.58 -2.97 0.09
N THR A 51 10.48 -2.20 0.12
CA THR A 51 10.35 -0.96 0.88
C THR A 51 9.10 -1.04 1.74
N HIS A 52 9.25 -0.85 3.05
CA HIS A 52 8.16 -0.97 4.02
C HIS A 52 7.59 0.40 4.42
N LEU A 53 6.32 0.42 4.77
CA LEU A 53 5.70 1.60 5.40
C LEU A 53 6.40 1.92 6.73
N PRO A 54 6.52 3.22 7.09
CA PRO A 54 6.99 3.60 8.41
C PRO A 54 5.98 3.21 9.48
N LEU A 55 6.40 3.13 10.74
CA LEU A 55 5.51 2.80 11.87
C LEU A 55 4.50 3.90 12.22
N SER A 56 4.70 5.12 11.70
CA SER A 56 3.78 6.24 11.88
C SER A 56 3.67 6.99 10.56
N VAL A 57 2.44 7.32 10.17
CA VAL A 57 2.11 8.10 8.98
C VAL A 57 1.18 9.23 9.39
N ASP A 58 1.61 10.47 9.17
CA ASP A 58 0.83 11.68 9.37
C ASP A 58 0.35 12.23 8.03
N VAL A 59 -0.96 12.15 7.80
CA VAL A 59 -1.58 12.72 6.61
C VAL A 59 -1.49 14.24 6.73
N VAL A 60 -0.61 14.87 5.94
CA VAL A 60 -0.39 16.32 5.95
C VAL A 60 -1.16 17.05 4.86
N MET A 61 -1.44 16.39 3.74
CA MET A 61 -2.17 16.97 2.61
C MET A 61 -3.28 16.02 2.14
N LEU A 62 -4.20 16.55 1.32
CA LEU A 62 -5.27 15.77 0.69
C LEU A 62 -5.25 15.99 -0.83
N ALA A 63 -5.22 14.89 -1.59
CA ALA A 63 -5.36 14.91 -3.05
C ALA A 63 -6.78 14.48 -3.45
N ARG A 64 -7.37 15.08 -4.48
CA ARG A 64 -8.72 14.71 -4.94
C ARG A 64 -8.66 13.37 -5.68
N LEU A 65 -9.54 12.43 -5.37
CA LEU A 65 -9.50 11.10 -6.01
C LEU A 65 -9.84 11.11 -7.50
N ASP A 66 -10.50 12.15 -8.02
CA ASP A 66 -10.74 12.29 -9.46
C ASP A 66 -9.44 12.53 -10.26
N THR A 67 -8.38 13.04 -9.64
CA THR A 67 -7.04 13.18 -10.23
C THR A 67 -6.09 12.04 -9.86
N ALA A 68 -6.62 10.89 -9.41
CA ALA A 68 -5.81 9.75 -8.97
C ALA A 68 -4.84 9.22 -10.03
N ARG A 69 -5.22 9.23 -11.31
CA ARG A 69 -4.31 8.83 -12.39
C ARG A 69 -3.04 9.67 -12.38
N ASP A 70 -3.16 10.98 -12.16
CA ASP A 70 -2.04 11.91 -12.19
C ASP A 70 -1.16 11.76 -10.96
N PHE A 71 -1.73 11.82 -9.75
CA PHE A 71 -0.92 11.80 -8.53
C PHE A 71 -0.39 10.41 -8.17
N LEU A 72 -1.03 9.33 -8.63
CA LEU A 72 -0.45 7.98 -8.57
C LEU A 72 0.38 7.65 -9.80
N MET A 73 0.39 8.54 -10.80
CA MET A 73 1.12 8.43 -12.05
C MET A 73 0.79 7.15 -12.82
N LEU A 74 -0.46 6.66 -12.77
CA LEU A 74 -0.85 5.30 -13.17
C LEU A 74 -0.46 4.92 -14.61
N ASP A 75 -0.30 5.90 -15.48
CA ASP A 75 0.10 5.70 -16.88
C ASP A 75 1.61 5.49 -17.07
N GLN A 76 2.41 5.65 -16.02
CA GLN A 76 3.87 5.45 -16.03
C GLN A 76 4.23 4.07 -15.50
N TRP A 77 4.74 3.22 -16.38
CA TRP A 77 5.03 1.80 -16.11
C TRP A 77 6.30 1.62 -15.27
N ASP A 78 7.24 2.56 -15.33
CA ASP A 78 8.51 2.58 -14.61
C ASP A 78 8.36 3.08 -13.17
N VAL A 79 7.28 3.81 -12.87
CA VAL A 79 6.96 4.25 -11.51
C VAL A 79 6.52 3.06 -10.66
N LYS A 80 7.30 2.76 -9.63
CA LYS A 80 7.02 1.68 -8.69
C LYS A 80 5.90 2.06 -7.72
N ARG A 81 4.97 1.13 -7.52
CA ARG A 81 3.85 1.26 -6.58
C ARG A 81 3.75 0.01 -5.72
N ILE A 82 3.94 0.16 -4.42
CA ILE A 82 3.79 -0.91 -3.44
C ILE A 82 2.50 -0.64 -2.68
N VAL A 83 1.59 -1.62 -2.67
CA VAL A 83 0.24 -1.46 -2.14
C VAL A 83 0.07 -2.31 -0.89
N TYR A 84 -0.46 -1.68 0.15
CA TYR A 84 -0.74 -2.29 1.44
C TYR A 84 -2.21 -2.13 1.79
N GLU A 85 -2.82 -3.20 2.27
CA GLU A 85 -4.08 -3.15 2.99
C GLU A 85 -3.83 -2.65 4.42
N LEU A 86 -4.67 -1.73 4.89
CA LEU A 86 -4.69 -1.28 6.28
C LEU A 86 -5.95 -1.79 6.96
N LYS A 87 -5.82 -2.63 7.98
CA LYS A 87 -6.94 -3.09 8.83
C LYS A 87 -6.83 -2.47 10.21
N PRO A 88 -7.94 -2.17 10.92
CA PRO A 88 -7.84 -1.75 12.32
C PRO A 88 -7.10 -2.82 13.13
N ASP A 89 -6.15 -2.41 13.97
CA ASP A 89 -5.32 -3.34 14.74
C ASP A 89 -6.14 -4.12 15.77
N THR A 90 -7.00 -3.40 16.51
CA THR A 90 -7.90 -4.00 17.50
C THR A 90 -9.34 -3.53 17.33
N MET A 91 -10.27 -4.14 18.06
CA MET A 91 -11.66 -3.68 18.13
C MET A 91 -11.79 -2.24 18.67
N ALA A 92 -10.85 -1.78 19.50
CA ALA A 92 -10.84 -0.40 19.98
C ALA A 92 -10.46 0.62 18.90
N ASP A 93 -9.79 0.17 17.83
CA ASP A 93 -9.36 1.03 16.71
C ASP A 93 -10.40 1.13 15.59
N VAL A 94 -11.46 0.31 15.61
CA VAL A 94 -12.47 0.28 14.55
C VAL A 94 -13.15 1.64 14.38
N ASP A 95 -13.52 2.30 15.47
CA ASP A 95 -14.20 3.60 15.42
C ASP A 95 -13.31 4.71 14.85
N SER A 96 -12.03 4.75 15.26
CA SER A 96 -11.08 5.75 14.73
C SER A 96 -10.76 5.47 13.27
N PHE A 97 -10.61 4.19 12.89
CA PHE A 97 -10.45 3.76 11.51
C PHE A 97 -11.63 4.20 10.62
N GLN A 98 -12.86 3.97 11.07
CA GLN A 98 -14.07 4.37 10.34
C GLN A 98 -14.23 5.89 10.26
N ARG A 99 -13.85 6.63 11.31
CA ARG A 99 -13.78 8.10 11.25
C ARG A 99 -12.77 8.58 10.22
N PHE A 100 -11.62 7.90 10.10
CA PHE A 100 -10.62 8.22 9.08
C PHE A 100 -11.12 7.94 7.66
N ILE A 101 -11.80 6.80 7.44
CA ILE A 101 -12.47 6.51 6.15
C ILE A 101 -13.49 7.60 5.83
N LYS A 102 -14.36 7.94 6.78
CA LYS A 102 -15.37 9.01 6.59
C LYS A 102 -14.72 10.34 6.27
N TYR A 103 -13.63 10.69 6.97
CA TYR A 103 -12.86 11.89 6.70
C TYR A 103 -12.34 11.94 5.26
N LEU A 104 -11.76 10.85 4.76
CA LEU A 104 -11.27 10.77 3.39
C LEU A 104 -12.39 10.75 2.35
N LYS A 105 -13.50 10.05 2.61
CA LYS A 105 -14.65 9.97 1.70
C LYS A 105 -15.41 11.30 1.56
N HIS A 106 -15.59 12.03 2.67
CA HIS A 106 -16.29 13.32 2.64
C HIS A 106 -15.35 14.49 2.28
N GLY A 107 -14.05 14.33 2.52
CA GLY A 107 -12.99 15.27 2.18
C GLY A 107 -13.29 16.71 2.58
N ARG A 108 -12.68 17.65 1.84
CA ARG A 108 -13.08 19.07 1.83
C ARG A 108 -14.01 19.29 0.64
N ASP A 109 -15.09 20.01 0.84
CA ASP A 109 -16.09 20.38 -0.19
C ASP A 109 -16.91 19.20 -0.75
N GLY A 110 -17.00 18.07 -0.03
CA GLY A 110 -17.85 16.93 -0.39
C GLY A 110 -17.25 15.96 -1.40
N TYR A 111 -15.98 16.16 -1.80
CA TYR A 111 -15.27 15.27 -2.72
C TYR A 111 -14.38 14.31 -1.97
N ALA A 112 -14.38 13.03 -2.39
CA ALA A 112 -13.50 12.02 -1.82
C ALA A 112 -12.02 12.31 -2.13
N ARG A 113 -11.15 12.07 -1.15
CA ARG A 113 -9.74 12.42 -1.18
C ARG A 113 -8.84 11.28 -0.75
N ALA A 114 -7.62 11.27 -1.26
CA ALA A 114 -6.51 10.52 -0.73
C ALA A 114 -5.78 11.36 0.32
N GLY A 115 -5.39 10.73 1.44
CA GLY A 115 -4.41 11.30 2.35
C GLY A 115 -3.02 11.25 1.71
N VAL A 116 -2.21 12.28 1.91
CA VAL A 116 -0.82 12.32 1.44
C VAL A 116 0.09 12.58 2.62
N ALA A 117 1.14 11.75 2.72
CA ALA A 117 2.15 11.83 3.77
C ALA A 117 3.57 11.81 3.17
N LEU A 118 4.54 12.34 3.92
CA LEU A 118 5.87 12.72 3.42
C LEU A 118 7.03 12.09 4.19
N GLU A 119 6.76 11.15 5.10
CA GLU A 119 7.77 10.54 5.98
C GLU A 119 8.89 9.85 5.19
N MET A 120 8.56 9.30 4.03
CA MET A 120 9.53 8.62 3.15
C MET A 120 10.00 9.50 1.99
N HIS A 121 9.72 10.81 2.02
CA HIS A 121 10.08 11.71 0.94
C HIS A 121 11.60 11.74 0.67
N THR A 122 12.43 11.69 1.72
CA THR A 122 13.89 11.63 1.61
C THR A 122 14.40 10.32 1.02
N GLN A 123 13.62 9.25 1.11
CA GLN A 123 13.91 7.94 0.52
C GLN A 123 13.36 7.81 -0.91
N GLY A 124 12.85 8.90 -1.48
CA GLY A 124 12.33 8.92 -2.85
C GLY A 124 10.89 8.41 -2.99
N TYR A 125 10.14 8.28 -1.90
CA TYR A 125 8.76 7.79 -1.93
C TYR A 125 7.76 8.85 -1.43
N LYS A 126 6.54 8.80 -1.96
CA LYS A 126 5.37 9.48 -1.38
C LYS A 126 4.36 8.42 -0.93
N ILE A 127 3.71 8.70 0.21
CA ILE A 127 2.71 7.81 0.79
C ILE A 127 1.33 8.38 0.49
N PHE A 128 0.45 7.53 -0.04
CA PHE A 128 -0.95 7.86 -0.28
C PHE A 128 -1.86 6.92 0.51
N ILE A 129 -2.81 7.47 1.24
CA ILE A 129 -3.84 6.72 1.97
C ILE A 129 -5.15 6.85 1.22
N LEU A 130 -5.64 5.76 0.64
CA LEU A 130 -6.87 5.71 -0.12
C LEU A 130 -8.01 5.15 0.75
N PRO A 131 -9.19 5.80 0.76
CA PRO A 131 -10.39 5.15 1.27
C PRO A 131 -10.81 4.01 0.30
N PRO A 132 -11.61 3.04 0.78
CA PRO A 132 -12.21 2.03 -0.09
C PRO A 132 -13.09 2.69 -1.16
N GLY A 133 -12.98 2.24 -2.40
CA GLY A 133 -13.75 2.78 -3.54
C GLY A 133 -13.10 2.54 -4.90
N GLN A 134 -13.56 3.28 -5.92
CA GLN A 134 -13.20 3.07 -7.32
C GLN A 134 -11.68 3.15 -7.59
N VAL A 135 -10.97 4.07 -6.93
CA VAL A 135 -9.52 4.20 -7.10
C VAL A 135 -8.77 2.99 -6.52
N ALA A 136 -9.22 2.42 -5.41
CA ALA A 136 -8.64 1.21 -4.85
C ALA A 136 -8.78 0.01 -5.82
N ARG A 137 -9.92 -0.09 -6.51
CA ARG A 137 -10.16 -1.12 -7.55
C ARG A 137 -9.23 -1.02 -8.75
N MET A 138 -8.67 0.16 -9.04
CA MET A 138 -7.65 0.30 -10.09
C MET A 138 -6.37 -0.51 -9.77
N PHE A 139 -6.17 -0.90 -8.50
CA PHE A 139 -5.10 -1.79 -8.05
C PHE A 139 -5.55 -3.24 -7.85
N GLY A 140 -6.73 -3.61 -8.34
CA GLY A 140 -7.31 -4.95 -8.16
C GLY A 140 -7.79 -5.24 -6.75
N TYR A 141 -8.00 -4.20 -5.92
CA TYR A 141 -8.51 -4.34 -4.56
C TYR A 141 -10.01 -4.02 -4.48
N ASP A 142 -10.81 -5.05 -4.20
CA ASP A 142 -12.28 -4.96 -4.07
C ASP A 142 -12.78 -4.97 -2.61
N GLY A 143 -11.87 -4.92 -1.63
CA GLY A 143 -12.25 -4.93 -0.22
C GLY A 143 -12.70 -3.57 0.33
N ASP A 144 -13.14 -3.59 1.59
CA ASP A 144 -13.71 -2.43 2.29
C ASP A 144 -12.71 -1.68 3.18
N MET A 145 -11.43 -2.06 3.12
CA MET A 145 -10.39 -1.43 3.94
C MET A 145 -9.70 -0.27 3.21
N MET A 146 -8.96 0.54 3.97
CA MET A 146 -8.09 1.56 3.38
C MET A 146 -6.87 0.91 2.74
N LEU A 147 -6.34 1.56 1.71
CA LEU A 147 -5.05 1.21 1.15
C LEU A 147 -4.00 2.26 1.48
N ALA A 148 -2.79 1.81 1.78
CA ALA A 148 -1.61 2.65 1.74
C ALA A 148 -0.78 2.31 0.51
N ILE A 149 -0.40 3.32 -0.26
CA ILE A 149 0.39 3.18 -1.47
C ILE A 149 1.69 3.95 -1.31
N LEU A 150 2.80 3.23 -1.39
CA LEU A 150 4.13 3.82 -1.59
C LEU A 150 4.35 3.96 -3.08
N ARG A 151 4.49 5.20 -3.55
CA ARG A 151 4.79 5.51 -4.95
C ARG A 151 6.18 6.10 -5.03
N SER A 152 7.05 5.57 -5.89
CA SER A 152 8.33 6.21 -6.17
C SER A 152 8.12 7.61 -6.75
N ARG A 153 9.14 8.46 -6.65
CA ARG A 153 9.16 9.75 -7.34
C ARG A 153 9.41 9.58 -8.82
#